data_AF-A0A5C7P8H1-F1
#
_entry.id   AF-A0A5C7P8H1-F1
#
_cell.length_a   1.000
_cell.length_b   1.000
_cell.length_c   1.000
_cell.angle_alpha   90.00
_cell.angle_beta   90.00
_cell.angle_gamma   90.00
#
_symmetry.space_group_name_H-M   'P 1'
#
loop_
_entity.id
_entity.type
_entity.pdbx_description
1 polymer ?
#
loop_
_entity_poly.entity_id
_entity_poly.type
_entity_poly.pdbx_seq_one_letter_code
_entity_poly.pdbx_strand_id
1 'polypeptide(L)'
;AMAADWVTEHPEYHADLADVDAAVAASYRVEDGRTNPFLHLAMHLSIAEQCSIDQPTGIRQAVQLLATRRGSLHEAHHEVMECLGEMIWASQRSGLPPDGQAYIDAVRRRATA
;
A
#
# COMPACT_ATOMS: atom_id res chain seq x y z
N ALA A 1 6.13 -7.98 14.57
CA ALA A 1 5.62 -6.60 14.56
C ALA A 1 5.41 -6.22 13.10
N MET A 2 4.21 -5.76 12.71
CA MET A 2 3.81 -5.69 11.29
C MET A 2 4.76 -4.88 10.38
N ALA A 3 5.41 -3.84 10.90
CA ALA A 3 6.35 -3.03 10.11
C ALA A 3 7.66 -3.75 9.78
N ALA A 4 8.19 -4.58 10.68
CA ALA A 4 9.45 -5.28 10.47
C ALA A 4 9.36 -6.29 9.31
N ASP A 5 8.19 -6.90 9.13
CA ASP A 5 7.93 -7.85 8.05
C ASP A 5 8.03 -7.12 6.68
N TRP A 6 7.41 -5.95 6.55
CA TRP A 6 7.49 -5.14 5.32
C TRP A 6 8.88 -4.55 5.07
N VAL A 7 9.60 -4.16 6.12
CA VAL A 7 11.01 -3.74 5.96
C VAL A 7 11.87 -4.89 5.43
N THR A 8 11.61 -6.13 5.87
CA THR A 8 12.34 -7.31 5.39
C THR A 8 12.07 -7.58 3.91
N GLU A 9 10.83 -7.40 3.47
CA GLU A 9 10.43 -7.52 2.07
C GLU A 9 11.02 -6.43 1.15
N HIS A 10 11.49 -5.30 1.70
CA HIS A 10 12.07 -4.17 0.96
C HIS A 10 13.55 -3.90 1.31
N PRO A 11 14.50 -4.77 0.91
CA PRO A 11 15.92 -4.53 1.13
C PRO A 11 16.44 -3.24 0.47
N GLU A 12 15.79 -2.76 -0.60
CA GLU A 12 16.12 -1.51 -1.27
C GLU A 12 15.99 -0.27 -0.37
N TYR A 13 15.20 -0.35 0.70
CA TYR A 13 15.00 0.74 1.66
C TYR A 13 15.85 0.61 2.92
N HIS A 14 16.63 -0.47 3.09
CA HIS A 14 17.42 -0.67 4.31
C HIS A 14 18.44 0.45 4.53
N ALA A 15 19.06 0.96 3.46
CA ALA A 15 20.00 2.07 3.56
C ALA A 15 19.32 3.37 4.03
N ASP A 16 18.10 3.64 3.58
CA ASP A 16 17.31 4.81 3.98
C ASP A 16 16.85 4.74 5.44
N LEU A 17 16.70 3.54 5.97
CA LEU A 17 16.23 3.28 7.33
C LEU A 17 17.37 3.08 8.34
N ALA A 18 18.62 2.99 7.88
CA ALA A 18 19.78 2.66 8.71
C ALA A 18 20.23 3.83 9.61
N ASP A 19 19.92 5.07 9.23
CA ASP A 19 20.29 6.29 9.96
C ASP A 19 19.06 7.19 10.14
N VAL A 20 18.63 7.36 11.38
CA VAL A 20 17.43 8.11 11.74
C VAL A 20 17.57 9.61 11.43
N ASP A 21 18.73 10.20 11.68
CA ASP A 21 18.92 11.64 11.47
C ASP A 21 18.97 11.95 9.98
N ALA A 22 19.64 11.09 9.20
CA ALA A 22 19.64 11.19 7.74
C ALA A 22 18.24 10.97 7.15
N ALA A 23 17.49 9.98 7.65
CA ALA A 23 16.12 9.68 7.24
C ALA A 23 15.17 10.87 7.44
N VAL A 24 15.24 11.53 8.60
CA VAL A 24 14.41 12.69 8.94
C VAL A 24 14.78 13.91 8.11
N ALA A 25 16.07 14.08 7.79
CA ALA A 25 16.54 15.19 6.97
C ALA A 25 16.29 15.00 5.46
N ALA A 26 16.02 13.77 5.01
CA ALA A 26 15.83 13.45 3.61
C ALA A 26 14.55 14.08 3.03
N SER A 27 14.64 14.54 1.77
CA SER A 27 13.49 15.00 0.99
C SER A 27 13.28 14.06 -0.19
N TYR A 28 12.07 13.52 -0.31
CA TYR A 28 11.68 12.62 -1.40
C TYR A 28 10.68 13.35 -2.30
N ARG A 29 11.20 14.13 -3.24
CA ARG A 29 10.35 14.89 -4.15
C ARG A 29 9.97 14.04 -5.35
N VAL A 30 8.78 14.30 -5.90
CA VAL A 30 8.30 13.58 -7.08
C VAL A 30 9.22 13.78 -8.29
N GLU A 31 9.83 14.96 -8.42
CA GLU A 31 10.70 15.27 -9.56
C GLU A 31 12.02 14.48 -9.54
N ASP A 32 12.42 13.94 -8.39
CA ASP A 32 13.62 13.14 -8.25
C ASP A 32 13.43 11.71 -8.81
N GLY A 33 12.20 11.35 -9.23
CA GLY A 33 11.87 10.04 -9.80
C GLY A 33 12.05 8.88 -8.84
N ARG A 34 12.25 9.17 -7.55
CA ARG A 34 12.53 8.20 -6.49
C ARG A 34 11.29 7.96 -5.65
N THR A 35 10.92 6.70 -5.46
CA THR A 35 9.87 6.31 -4.51
C THR A 35 10.25 6.70 -3.09
N ASN A 36 9.34 7.33 -2.35
CA ASN A 36 9.53 7.64 -0.94
C ASN A 36 9.36 6.35 -0.11
N PRO A 37 10.43 5.84 0.55
CA PRO A 37 10.38 4.58 1.30
C PRO A 37 9.38 4.61 2.45
N PHE A 38 9.23 5.76 3.11
CA PHE A 38 8.30 5.92 4.24
C PHE A 38 6.85 5.89 3.79
N LEU A 39 6.53 6.55 2.66
CA LEU A 39 5.20 6.51 2.10
C LEU A 39 4.85 5.09 1.64
N HIS A 40 5.76 4.43 0.93
CA HIS A 40 5.57 3.06 0.45
C HIS A 40 5.29 2.08 1.61
N LEU A 41 6.14 2.09 2.64
CA LEU A 41 5.95 1.23 3.82
C LEU A 41 4.66 1.58 4.59
N ALA A 42 4.31 2.86 4.70
CA ALA A 42 3.05 3.29 5.32
C ALA A 42 1.82 2.80 4.55
N MET A 43 1.90 2.69 3.22
CA MET A 43 0.82 2.11 2.41
C MET A 43 0.67 0.61 2.68
N HIS A 44 1.77 -0.15 2.85
CA HIS A 44 1.69 -1.56 3.26
C HIS A 44 1.01 -1.71 4.61
N LEU A 45 1.39 -0.87 5.59
CA LEU A 45 0.80 -0.87 6.92
C LEU A 45 -0.69 -0.53 6.89
N SER A 46 -1.07 0.48 6.09
CA SER A 46 -2.47 0.85 5.89
C SER A 46 -3.30 -0.30 5.35
N ILE A 47 -2.81 -1.01 4.32
CA ILE A 47 -3.51 -2.17 3.74
C ILE A 47 -3.60 -3.32 4.75
N ALA A 48 -2.52 -3.57 5.50
CA ALA A 48 -2.51 -4.61 6.51
C ALA A 48 -3.49 -4.32 7.66
N GLU A 49 -3.61 -3.05 8.08
CA GLU A 49 -4.60 -2.62 9.05
C GLU A 49 -6.02 -2.76 8.50
N GLN A 50 -6.29 -2.27 7.29
CA GLN A 50 -7.56 -2.46 6.57
C GLN A 50 -7.98 -3.94 6.55
N CYS A 51 -7.06 -4.85 6.23
CA CYS A 51 -7.29 -6.29 6.27
C CYS A 51 -7.55 -6.80 7.69
N SER A 52 -6.83 -6.29 8.70
CA SER A 52 -6.96 -6.73 10.09
C SER A 52 -8.35 -6.44 10.67
N ILE A 53 -8.94 -5.30 10.32
CA ILE A 53 -10.28 -4.89 10.77
C ILE A 53 -11.38 -5.14 9.73
N ASP A 54 -11.01 -5.65 8.56
CA ASP A 54 -11.88 -5.81 7.38
C ASP A 54 -12.66 -4.52 7.07
N GLN A 55 -11.92 -3.41 6.96
CA GLN A 55 -12.47 -2.11 6.57
C GLN A 55 -11.69 -1.53 5.40
N PRO A 56 -12.35 -1.21 4.27
CA PRO A 56 -13.78 -1.43 4.01
C PRO A 56 -14.18 -2.92 3.96
N THR A 57 -15.44 -3.24 4.31
CA THR A 57 -15.92 -4.64 4.46
C THR A 57 -15.65 -5.51 3.23
N GLY A 58 -15.00 -6.65 3.44
CA GLY A 58 -14.63 -7.60 2.38
C GLY A 58 -13.26 -7.36 1.76
N ILE A 59 -12.51 -6.33 2.18
CA ILE A 59 -11.13 -6.11 1.73
C ILE A 59 -10.22 -7.28 2.10
N ARG A 60 -10.39 -7.86 3.31
CA ARG A 60 -9.56 -8.99 3.76
C ARG A 60 -9.66 -10.16 2.78
N GLN A 61 -10.87 -10.53 2.41
CA GLN A 61 -11.11 -11.61 1.46
C GLN A 61 -10.56 -11.28 0.07
N ALA A 62 -10.77 -10.05 -0.40
CA ALA A 62 -10.29 -9.62 -1.71
C ALA A 62 -8.76 -9.71 -1.82
N VAL A 63 -8.04 -9.22 -0.80
CA VAL A 63 -6.57 -9.31 -0.73
C VAL A 63 -6.09 -10.75 -0.62
N GLN A 64 -6.75 -11.60 0.18
CA GLN A 64 -6.40 -13.03 0.28
C GLN A 64 -6.56 -13.78 -1.04
N LEU A 65 -7.62 -13.50 -1.79
CA LEU A 65 -7.83 -14.08 -3.12
C LEU A 65 -6.76 -13.61 -4.10
N LEU A 66 -6.43 -12.32 -4.09
CA LEU A 66 -5.37 -11.76 -4.93
C LEU A 66 -3.99 -12.36 -4.58
N ALA A 67 -3.65 -12.46 -3.30
CA ALA A 67 -2.42 -13.10 -2.83
C ALA A 67 -2.34 -14.57 -3.25
N THR A 68 -3.45 -15.31 -3.17
CA THR A 68 -3.52 -16.69 -3.65
C THR A 68 -3.27 -16.77 -5.15
N ARG A 69 -3.86 -15.85 -5.92
CA ARG A 69 -3.69 -15.77 -7.37
C ARG A 69 -2.26 -15.43 -7.78
N ARG A 70 -1.58 -14.54 -7.04
CA ARG A 70 -0.19 -14.15 -7.31
C ARG A 70 0.84 -15.09 -6.71
N GLY A 71 0.45 -15.94 -5.77
CA GLY A 71 1.38 -16.75 -4.99
C GLY A 71 2.29 -15.90 -4.09
N SER A 72 1.91 -14.65 -3.81
CA SER A 72 2.70 -13.69 -3.03
C SER A 72 1.80 -12.63 -2.41
N LEU A 73 1.92 -12.46 -1.09
CA LEU A 73 1.24 -11.37 -0.37
C LEU A 73 1.87 -10.01 -0.70
N HIS A 74 3.18 -9.98 -0.92
CA HIS A 74 3.92 -8.78 -1.27
C HIS A 74 3.44 -8.21 -2.61
N GLU A 75 3.37 -9.04 -3.65
CA GLU A 75 2.85 -8.63 -4.97
C GLU A 75 1.36 -8.25 -4.90
N ALA A 76 0.56 -8.96 -4.10
CA ALA A 76 -0.83 -8.58 -3.89
C ALA A 76 -0.95 -7.20 -3.23
N HIS A 77 -0.13 -6.89 -2.22
CA HIS A 77 -0.13 -5.56 -1.61
C HIS A 77 0.28 -4.49 -2.61
N HIS A 78 1.28 -4.71 -3.47
CA HIS A 78 1.63 -3.77 -4.55
C HIS A 78 0.45 -3.48 -5.48
N GLU A 79 -0.29 -4.52 -5.90
CA GLU A 79 -1.49 -4.29 -6.70
C GLU A 79 -2.61 -3.57 -5.93
N VAL A 80 -2.76 -3.83 -4.65
CA VAL A 80 -3.73 -3.14 -3.80
C VAL A 80 -3.33 -1.68 -3.59
N MET A 81 -2.03 -1.37 -3.51
CA MET A 81 -1.54 0.01 -3.41
C MET A 81 -1.93 0.86 -4.61
N GLU A 82 -1.90 0.31 -5.82
CA GLU A 82 -2.39 1.02 -7.00
C GLU A 82 -3.87 1.39 -6.86
N CYS A 83 -4.71 0.45 -6.40
CA CYS A 83 -6.13 0.72 -6.14
C CYS A 83 -6.33 1.75 -5.01
N LEU A 84 -5.51 1.69 -3.95
CA LEU A 84 -5.53 2.64 -2.85
C LEU A 84 -5.13 4.04 -3.34
N GLY A 85 -4.07 4.14 -4.13
CA GLY A 85 -3.59 5.37 -4.75
C GLY A 85 -4.63 6.01 -5.66
N GLU A 86 -5.28 5.20 -6.52
CA GLU A 86 -6.39 5.64 -7.37
C GLU A 86 -7.55 6.23 -6.55
N MET A 87 -7.95 5.58 -5.45
CA MET A 87 -9.01 6.07 -4.56
C MET A 87 -8.64 7.42 -3.92
N ILE A 88 -7.41 7.53 -3.38
CA ILE A 88 -6.93 8.76 -2.75
C ILE A 88 -6.83 9.89 -3.77
N TRP A 89 -6.31 9.62 -4.96
CA TRP A 89 -6.23 10.60 -6.04
C TRP A 89 -7.62 11.06 -6.50
N ALA A 90 -8.58 10.15 -6.65
CA ALA A 90 -9.95 10.49 -7.02
C ALA A 90 -10.63 11.36 -5.96
N SER A 91 -10.41 11.06 -4.67
CA SER A 91 -10.89 11.88 -3.54
C SER A 91 -10.29 13.28 -3.57
N GLN A 92 -8.97 13.39 -3.73
CA GLN A 92 -8.27 14.69 -3.82
C GLN A 92 -8.77 15.54 -5.00
N ARG A 93 -8.94 14.93 -6.18
CA ARG A 93 -9.39 15.64 -7.38
C ARG A 93 -10.84 16.10 -7.30
N SER A 94 -11.71 15.32 -6.66
CA SER A 94 -13.15 15.62 -6.55
C SER A 94 -13.52 16.44 -5.31
N GLY A 95 -12.67 16.47 -4.29
CA GLY A 95 -12.98 17.05 -2.98
C GLY A 95 -13.98 16.22 -2.16
N LEU A 96 -14.39 15.05 -2.64
CA LEU A 96 -15.29 14.14 -1.93
C LEU A 96 -14.49 13.17 -1.04
N PRO A 97 -15.12 12.57 -0.02
CA PRO A 97 -14.49 11.53 0.79
C PRO A 97 -14.01 10.34 -0.07
N PRO A 98 -12.98 9.59 0.37
CA PRO A 98 -12.54 8.37 -0.30
C PRO A 98 -13.67 7.35 -0.48
N ASP A 99 -13.78 6.79 -1.68
CA ASP A 99 -14.79 5.78 -2.02
C ASP A 99 -14.24 4.37 -1.77
N GLY A 100 -14.51 3.86 -0.56
CA GLY A 100 -14.09 2.52 -0.16
C GLY A 100 -14.72 1.39 -1.00
N GLN A 101 -15.90 1.61 -1.59
CA GLN A 101 -16.57 0.60 -2.40
C GLN A 101 -15.88 0.47 -3.77
N ALA A 102 -15.61 1.60 -4.42
CA ALA A 102 -14.84 1.63 -5.66
C ALA A 102 -13.44 1.03 -5.49
N TYR A 103 -12.78 1.30 -4.35
CA TYR A 103 -11.50 0.71 -3.97
C TYR A 103 -11.56 -0.83 -3.89
N ILE A 104 -12.49 -1.41 -3.12
CA ILE A 104 -12.60 -2.88 -3.02
C ILE A 104 -12.94 -3.50 -4.37
N ASP A 105 -13.84 -2.88 -5.14
CA ASP A 105 -14.24 -3.44 -6.43
C ASP A 105 -13.06 -3.45 -7.41
N ALA A 106 -12.14 -2.48 -7.33
CA ALA A 106 -10.88 -2.50 -8.07
C ALA A 106 -9.97 -3.67 -7.65
N VAL A 107 -9.81 -3.91 -6.35
CA VAL A 107 -9.04 -5.06 -5.83
C VAL A 107 -9.68 -6.39 -6.26
N ARG A 108 -11.01 -6.53 -6.15
CA ARG A 108 -11.74 -7.73 -6.54
C ARG A 108 -11.57 -8.06 -8.02
N ARG A 109 -11.60 -7.04 -8.90
CA ARG A 109 -11.33 -7.24 -10.34
C ARG A 109 -9.95 -7.86 -10.57
N ARG A 110 -8.92 -7.38 -9.86
CA ARG A 110 -7.56 -7.94 -9.95
C ARG A 110 -7.48 -9.37 -9.40
N ALA A 111 -8.27 -9.69 -8.38
CA ALA A 111 -8.33 -11.03 -7.81
C ALA A 111 -9.03 -12.06 -8.72
N THR A 112 -9.99 -11.65 -9.56
CA THR A 112 -10.84 -12.58 -10.33
C THR A 112 -10.63 -12.58 -11.84
N ALA A 113 -10.04 -11.53 -12.43
CA ALA A 113 -9.74 -11.46 -13.86
C ALA A 113 -8.51 -12.29 -14.22
#